data_AF-A0A2N7QMV0-F1
#
_entry.id   AF-A0A2N7QMV0-F1
#
_cell.length_a   1.000
_cell.length_b   1.000
_cell.length_c   1.000
_cell.angle_alpha   90.00
_cell.angle_beta   90.00
_cell.angle_gamma   90.00
#
_symmetry.space_group_name_H-M   'P 1'
#
loop_
_entity.id
_entity.type
_entity.pdbx_description
1 polymer ?
#
loop_
_entity_poly.entity_id
_entity_poly.type
_entity_poly.pdbx_seq_one_letter_code
_entity_poly.pdbx_strand_id
1 'polypeptide(L)'
;MDLVALRAAVESEIENYLYDIHPKAIGRPLPQEWVDAQLIEMRAALVEPTWRDIKIRDSYEQVIGSAECEIRSCVMVADDRQGYELYFDPTQRDFVLAYSGDPPVTFNVRGDAVGCFMAR
;
A
#
# COMPACT_ATOMS: atom_id res chain seq x y z
N MET A 1 -5.52 -2.43 -17.77
CA MET A 1 -5.71 -3.18 -16.51
C MET A 1 -7.19 -3.18 -16.19
N ASP A 2 -7.74 -4.29 -15.70
CA ASP A 2 -9.13 -4.38 -15.26
C ASP A 2 -9.23 -3.95 -13.79
N LEU A 3 -9.91 -2.83 -13.55
CA LEU A 3 -10.04 -2.22 -12.22
C LEU A 3 -10.99 -3.00 -11.32
N VAL A 4 -12.01 -3.65 -11.89
CA VAL A 4 -12.96 -4.49 -11.14
C VAL A 4 -12.25 -5.75 -10.66
N ALA A 5 -11.44 -6.36 -11.52
CA ALA A 5 -10.63 -7.51 -11.15
C ALA A 5 -9.58 -7.15 -10.09
N LEU A 6 -8.96 -5.96 -10.18
CA LEU A 6 -8.01 -5.48 -9.15
C LEU A 6 -8.72 -5.30 -7.81
N ARG A 7 -9.90 -4.67 -7.78
CA ARG A 7 -10.69 -4.51 -6.56
C ARG A 7 -11.00 -5.86 -5.92
N ALA A 8 -11.50 -6.81 -6.69
CA ALA A 8 -11.84 -8.14 -6.22
C ALA A 8 -10.61 -8.90 -5.70
N ALA A 9 -9.44 -8.71 -6.32
CA ALA A 9 -8.19 -9.31 -5.85
C ALA A 9 -7.79 -8.78 -4.47
N VAL A 10 -7.85 -7.46 -4.26
CA VAL A 10 -7.54 -6.84 -2.96
C VAL A 10 -8.52 -7.30 -1.87
N GLU A 11 -9.82 -7.37 -2.18
CA GLU A 11 -10.83 -7.88 -1.26
C GLU A 11 -10.59 -9.36 -0.90
N SER A 12 -10.20 -10.17 -1.89
CA SER A 12 -9.85 -11.56 -1.67
C SER A 12 -8.60 -11.71 -0.81
N GLU A 13 -7.61 -10.84 -0.98
CA GLU A 13 -6.40 -10.82 -0.16
C GLU A 13 -6.72 -10.50 1.30
N ILE A 14 -7.57 -9.49 1.55
CA ILE A 14 -8.03 -9.13 2.91
C ILE A 14 -8.78 -10.30 3.57
N GLU A 15 -9.64 -11.00 2.83
CA GLU A 15 -10.47 -12.09 3.39
C GLU A 15 -9.64 -13.35 3.70
N ASN A 16 -8.61 -13.61 2.90
CA ASN A 16 -7.75 -14.79 3.05
C ASN A 16 -6.42 -14.48 3.73
N TYR A 17 -6.28 -13.30 4.33
CA TYR A 17 -5.03 -12.90 4.97
C TYR A 17 -4.71 -13.80 6.15
N LEU A 18 -3.53 -14.40 6.14
CA LEU A 18 -3.00 -15.21 7.21
C LEU A 18 -1.78 -14.52 7.80
N TYR A 19 -1.90 -14.12 9.07
CA TYR A 19 -0.77 -13.57 9.81
C TYR A 19 0.13 -14.72 10.31
N ASP A 20 1.03 -15.16 9.43
CA ASP A 20 2.03 -16.17 9.73
C ASP A 20 3.33 -15.52 10.23
N ILE A 21 3.93 -16.13 11.25
CA ILE A 21 5.10 -15.58 11.92
C ILE A 21 6.25 -16.55 11.73
N HIS A 22 7.26 -16.11 10.97
CA HIS A 22 8.43 -16.93 10.74
C HIS A 22 9.11 -17.30 12.07
N PRO A 23 9.51 -18.58 12.29
CA PRO A 23 10.08 -19.04 13.56
C PRO A 23 11.36 -18.31 14.01
N LYS A 24 12.03 -17.63 13.08
CA LYS A 24 13.25 -16.82 13.33
C LYS A 24 12.97 -15.32 13.42
N ALA A 25 11.71 -14.89 13.47
CA ALA A 25 11.37 -13.48 13.60
C ALA A 25 11.96 -12.92 14.90
N ILE A 26 12.55 -11.72 14.81
CA ILE A 26 13.09 -11.01 15.96
C ILE A 26 12.03 -10.01 16.43
N GLY A 27 11.78 -9.98 17.74
CA GLY A 27 10.77 -9.12 18.35
C GLY A 27 9.60 -9.92 18.90
N ARG A 28 8.50 -9.22 19.20
CA ARG A 28 7.25 -9.84 19.63
C ARG A 28 6.24 -9.75 18.49
N PRO A 29 5.52 -10.84 18.19
CA PRO A 29 4.33 -10.79 17.37
C PRO A 29 3.40 -9.65 17.75
N LEU A 30 2.86 -8.94 16.77
CA LEU A 30 1.67 -8.13 16.98
C LEU A 30 0.51 -9.03 17.46
N PRO A 31 -0.33 -8.55 18.38
CA PRO A 31 -1.50 -9.31 18.83
C PRO A 31 -2.50 -9.53 17.69
N GLN A 32 -3.23 -10.64 17.73
CA GLN A 32 -4.25 -10.95 16.71
C GLN A 32 -5.33 -9.86 16.64
N GLU A 33 -5.75 -9.32 17.79
CA GLU A 33 -6.75 -8.25 17.82
C GLU A 33 -6.28 -6.97 17.09
N TRP A 34 -4.97 -6.72 17.04
CA TRP A 34 -4.43 -5.60 16.29
C TRP A 34 -4.52 -5.86 14.78
N VAL A 35 -4.18 -7.08 14.35
CA VAL A 35 -4.29 -7.49 12.94
C VAL A 35 -5.75 -7.41 12.47
N ASP A 36 -6.68 -7.93 13.27
CA ASP A 36 -8.11 -7.90 12.95
C ASP A 36 -8.62 -6.46 12.81
N ALA A 37 -8.20 -5.56 13.71
CA ALA A 37 -8.54 -4.14 13.63
C ALA A 37 -8.00 -3.50 12.34
N GLN A 38 -6.76 -3.82 11.95
CA GLN A 38 -6.17 -3.32 10.71
C GLN A 38 -6.90 -3.82 9.46
N LEU A 39 -7.35 -5.08 9.42
CA LEU A 39 -8.14 -5.60 8.32
C LEU A 39 -9.51 -4.90 8.21
N ILE A 40 -10.14 -4.58 9.34
CA ILE A 40 -11.39 -3.80 9.38
C ILE A 40 -11.14 -2.38 8.84
N GLU A 41 -10.06 -1.73 9.29
CA GLU A 41 -9.67 -0.39 8.81
C GLU A 41 -9.39 -0.40 7.31
N MET A 42 -8.70 -1.42 6.81
CA MET A 42 -8.43 -1.56 5.38
C MET A 42 -9.71 -1.67 4.57
N ARG A 43 -10.66 -2.51 4.98
CA ARG A 43 -11.97 -2.65 4.32
C ARG A 43 -12.72 -1.32 4.25
N ALA A 44 -12.65 -0.52 5.30
CA ALA A 44 -13.28 0.80 5.36
C ALA A 44 -12.57 1.85 4.50
N ALA A 45 -11.26 1.69 4.28
CA ALA A 45 -10.43 2.58 3.48
C ALA A 45 -10.48 2.27 1.98
N LEU A 46 -10.97 1.11 1.56
CA LEU A 46 -11.01 0.74 0.15
C LEU A 46 -11.88 1.71 -0.67
N VAL A 47 -11.30 2.24 -1.75
CA VAL A 47 -11.97 3.15 -2.69
C VAL A 47 -12.31 2.45 -4.01
N GLU A 48 -13.12 3.10 -4.85
CA GLU A 48 -13.22 2.68 -6.25
C GLU A 48 -11.85 2.87 -6.92
N PRO A 49 -11.26 1.82 -7.54
CA PRO A 49 -9.92 1.95 -8.07
C PRO A 49 -9.84 3.03 -9.14
N THR A 50 -8.91 3.97 -9.00
CA THR A 50 -8.78 5.12 -9.91
C THR A 50 -7.33 5.39 -10.27
N TRP A 51 -7.09 5.76 -11.53
CA TRP A 51 -5.77 6.14 -11.99
C TRP A 51 -5.37 7.50 -11.41
N ARG A 52 -4.15 7.57 -10.86
CA ARG A 52 -3.52 8.81 -10.41
C ARG A 52 -2.03 8.79 -10.74
N ASP A 53 -1.51 9.96 -11.05
CA ASP A 53 -0.09 10.15 -11.20
C ASP A 53 0.53 10.41 -9.83
N ILE A 54 1.48 9.56 -9.43
CA ILE A 54 2.18 9.63 -8.15
C ILE A 54 3.68 9.86 -8.36
N LYS A 55 4.33 10.49 -7.40
CA LYS A 55 5.77 10.76 -7.40
C LYS A 55 6.52 9.65 -6.67
N ILE A 56 7.39 8.96 -7.40
CA ILE A 56 8.17 7.83 -6.88
C ILE A 56 9.42 8.35 -6.15
N ARG A 57 9.52 8.03 -4.86
CA ARG A 57 10.70 8.24 -4.00
C ARG A 57 11.02 6.98 -3.22
N ASP A 58 11.47 5.97 -3.95
CA ASP A 58 11.74 4.65 -3.38
C ASP A 58 13.25 4.41 -3.15
N SER A 59 14.12 5.26 -3.70
CA SER A 59 15.56 5.24 -3.36
C SER A 59 15.90 6.24 -2.25
N TYR A 60 16.95 5.94 -1.48
CA TYR A 60 17.46 6.86 -0.46
C TYR A 60 17.77 8.24 -1.03
N GLU A 61 18.44 8.30 -2.19
CA GLU A 61 18.79 9.53 -2.90
C GLU A 61 17.55 10.33 -3.30
N GLN A 62 16.48 9.67 -3.73
CA GLN A 62 15.21 10.33 -4.07
C GLN A 62 14.50 10.87 -2.82
N VAL A 63 14.55 10.12 -1.72
CA VAL A 63 13.96 10.51 -0.43
C VAL A 63 14.66 11.75 0.12
N ILE A 64 16.00 11.82 0.06
CA ILE A 64 16.78 12.98 0.53
C ILE A 64 16.87 14.12 -0.50
N GLY A 65 16.30 13.95 -1.69
CA GLY A 65 16.24 14.97 -2.75
C GLY A 65 17.54 15.17 -3.55
N SER A 66 18.45 14.20 -3.54
CA SER A 66 19.68 14.22 -4.33
C SER A 66 19.56 13.56 -5.71
N ALA A 67 18.42 12.91 -6.00
CA ALA A 67 18.12 12.32 -7.29
C ALA A 67 16.73 12.75 -7.81
N GLU A 68 16.55 12.70 -9.13
CA GLU A 68 15.26 12.98 -9.76
C GLU A 68 14.22 11.92 -9.37
N CYS A 69 12.98 12.37 -9.22
CA CYS A 69 11.84 11.51 -8.94
C CYS A 69 11.04 11.33 -10.23
N GLU A 70 10.63 10.10 -10.50
CA GLU A 70 9.73 9.78 -11.60
C GLU A 70 8.28 10.07 -11.20
N ILE A 71 7.48 10.59 -12.15
CA ILE A 71 6.01 10.57 -12.03
C ILE A 71 5.51 9.33 -12.74
N ARG A 72 4.73 8.50 -12.04
CA ARG A 72 4.20 7.24 -12.55
C ARG A 72 2.70 7.17 -12.37
N SER A 73 2.00 6.70 -13.41
CA SER A 73 0.57 6.47 -13.35
C SER A 73 0.28 5.13 -12.66
N CYS A 74 -0.31 5.21 -11.48
CA CYS A 74 -0.65 4.08 -10.62
C CYS A 74 -2.16 4.08 -10.34
N VAL A 75 -2.67 3.01 -9.74
CA VAL A 75 -4.09 2.91 -9.40
C VAL A 75 -4.29 2.97 -7.90
N MET A 76 -4.96 4.01 -7.40
CA MET A 76 -5.34 4.13 -6.00
C MET A 76 -6.36 3.06 -5.68
N VAL A 77 -6.16 2.29 -4.61
CA VAL A 77 -7.06 1.21 -4.17
C VAL A 77 -7.60 1.42 -2.76
N ALA A 78 -6.89 2.20 -1.93
CA ALA A 78 -7.36 2.59 -0.60
C ALA A 78 -6.88 4.01 -0.23
N ASP A 79 -7.69 4.69 0.57
CA ASP A 79 -7.39 5.99 1.19
C ASP A 79 -7.83 5.91 2.66
N ASP A 80 -6.86 5.99 3.57
CA ASP A 80 -7.11 5.87 5.01
C ASP A 80 -7.70 7.14 5.64
N ARG A 81 -7.79 8.23 4.86
CA ARG A 81 -8.25 9.57 5.26
C ARG A 81 -7.45 10.21 6.40
N GLN A 82 -6.28 9.66 6.70
CA GLN A 82 -5.35 10.11 7.73
C GLN A 82 -3.99 10.54 7.15
N GLY A 83 -3.86 10.53 5.81
CA GLY A 83 -2.70 11.02 5.08
C GLY A 83 -1.94 9.95 4.33
N TYR A 84 -2.48 8.72 4.26
CA TYR A 84 -1.89 7.63 3.49
C TYR A 84 -2.86 7.08 2.45
N GLU A 85 -2.30 6.88 1.26
CA GLU A 85 -2.99 6.31 0.11
C GLU A 85 -2.22 5.07 -0.36
N LEU A 86 -2.95 3.99 -0.66
CA LEU A 86 -2.40 2.75 -1.18
C LEU A 86 -2.62 2.68 -2.69
N TYR A 87 -1.55 2.39 -3.43
CA TYR A 87 -1.55 2.33 -4.88
C TYR A 87 -1.10 0.95 -5.38
N PHE A 88 -1.66 0.51 -6.49
CA PHE A 88 -1.10 -0.56 -7.31
C PHE A 88 -0.26 0.03 -8.44
N ASP A 89 1.00 -0.39 -8.55
CA ASP A 89 1.92 0.00 -9.62
C ASP A 89 1.91 -1.09 -10.72
N PRO A 90 1.26 -0.85 -11.87
CA PRO A 90 1.16 -1.85 -12.93
C PRO A 90 2.50 -2.18 -13.61
N THR A 91 3.50 -1.31 -13.45
CA THR A 91 4.84 -1.51 -14.03
C THR A 91 5.63 -2.52 -13.21
N GLN A 92 5.56 -2.41 -11.88
CA GLN A 92 6.26 -3.29 -10.94
C GLN A 92 5.41 -4.50 -10.51
N ARG A 93 4.10 -4.45 -10.72
CA ARG A 93 3.11 -5.47 -10.34
C ARG A 93 3.06 -5.72 -8.83
N ASP A 94 3.16 -4.65 -8.06
CA ASP A 94 3.11 -4.63 -6.60
C ASP A 94 2.25 -3.47 -6.10
N PHE A 95 2.02 -3.43 -4.78
CA PHE A 95 1.41 -2.31 -4.10
C PHE A 95 2.48 -1.39 -3.50
N VAL A 96 2.18 -0.11 -3.43
CA VAL A 96 3.06 0.93 -2.88
C VAL A 96 2.25 1.90 -2.03
N LEU A 97 2.79 2.24 -0.85
CA LEU A 97 2.22 3.23 0.04
C LEU A 97 2.77 4.63 -0.29
N ALA A 98 1.90 5.63 -0.25
CA ALA A 98 2.27 7.02 -0.46
C ALA A 98 1.61 7.93 0.56
N TYR A 99 2.27 9.04 0.86
CA TYR A 99 1.63 10.16 1.55
C TYR A 99 0.66 10.83 0.57
N SER A 100 -0.56 11.10 1.05
CA SER A 100 -1.55 11.87 0.30
C SER A 100 -1.00 13.25 -0.04
N GLY A 101 -1.33 13.77 -1.23
CA GLY A 101 -0.85 15.06 -1.69
C GLY A 101 -1.20 15.32 -3.15
N ASP A 102 -0.62 16.38 -3.71
CA ASP A 102 -0.72 16.70 -5.14
C ASP A 102 0.67 17.08 -5.71
N PRO A 103 1.40 16.13 -6.33
CA PRO A 103 1.06 14.71 -6.43
C PRO A 103 1.33 13.94 -5.11
N PRO A 104 0.69 12.79 -4.88
CA PRO A 104 1.05 11.85 -3.80
C PRO A 104 2.50 11.38 -3.94
N VAL A 105 3.16 11.04 -2.82
CA VAL A 105 4.59 10.74 -2.80
C VAL A 105 4.89 9.44 -2.07
N THR A 106 5.58 8.50 -2.73
CA THR A 106 5.97 7.21 -2.13
C THR A 106 7.16 7.38 -1.17
N PHE A 107 7.42 6.36 -0.34
CA PHE A 107 8.54 6.36 0.60
C PHE A 107 9.12 4.95 0.82
N ASN A 108 9.23 4.17 -0.26
CA ASN A 108 9.83 2.84 -0.30
C ASN A 108 9.13 1.77 0.56
N VAL A 109 7.81 1.87 0.74
CA VAL A 109 6.98 0.80 1.33
C VAL A 109 6.23 0.13 0.19
N ARG A 110 6.66 -1.09 -0.17
CA ARG A 110 6.16 -1.88 -1.30
C ARG A 110 5.96 -3.35 -0.96
N GLY A 111 5.03 -4.01 -1.64
CA GLY A 111 4.73 -5.42 -1.42
C GLY A 111 3.30 -5.80 -1.79
N ASP A 112 2.69 -6.64 -0.97
CA ASP A 112 1.26 -6.99 -1.04
C ASP A 112 0.37 -5.86 -0.47
N ALA A 113 -0.93 -5.91 -0.78
CA ALA A 113 -1.85 -4.83 -0.44
C ALA A 113 -2.03 -4.71 1.08
N VAL A 114 -2.20 -5.84 1.77
CA VAL A 114 -2.47 -5.87 3.21
C VAL A 114 -1.24 -5.42 3.99
N GLY A 115 -0.07 -5.97 3.68
CA GLY A 115 1.19 -5.64 4.31
C GLY A 115 1.57 -4.17 4.12
N CYS A 116 1.40 -3.63 2.91
CA CYS A 116 1.63 -2.20 2.66
C CYS A 116 0.66 -1.31 3.45
N PHE A 117 -0.62 -1.67 3.49
CA PHE A 117 -1.61 -0.92 4.25
C PHE A 117 -1.27 -0.90 5.74
N MET A 118 -0.94 -2.07 6.33
CA MET A 118 -0.58 -2.20 7.75
C MET A 118 0.70 -1.47 8.15
N ALA A 119 1.56 -1.10 7.19
CA ALA A 119 2.82 -0.42 7.43
C ALA A 119 2.72 1.12 7.52
N ARG A 120 1.52 1.69 7.37
CA ARG A 120 1.28 3.14 7.44
C ARG A 120 1.47 3.75 8.82
#